data_AF-A0A4R3Y9B1-F1
#
_entry.id   AF-A0A4R3Y9B1-F1
#
_cell.length_a   1.000
_cell.length_b   1.000
_cell.length_c   1.000
_cell.angle_alpha   90.00
_cell.angle_beta   90.00
_cell.angle_gamma   90.00
#
_symmetry.space_group_name_H-M   'P 1'
#
loop_
_entity.id
_entity.type
_entity.pdbx_description
1 polymer ?
#
loop_
_entity_poly.entity_id
_entity_poly.type
_entity_poly.pdbx_seq_one_letter_code
_entity_poly.pdbx_strand_id
1 'polypeptide(L)'
;MTEQQDIQLTFEEIVCACDNNIDWVVSVIEEEIISVHGKPQQASYSGFQLSRIRRAHRISRDFEASVPATALILQLLDELETLRKGG
;
A
#
# COMPACT_ATOMS: atom_id res chain seq x y z
N MET A 1 -5.84 -10.13 22.43
CA MET A 1 -4.83 -9.06 22.39
C MET A 1 -3.62 -9.63 21.68
N THR A 2 -3.62 -9.60 20.35
CA THR A 2 -2.45 -10.00 19.57
C THR A 2 -1.47 -8.84 19.65
N GLU A 3 -0.40 -9.02 20.41
CA GLU A 3 0.79 -8.17 20.35
C GLU A 3 1.41 -8.37 18.96
N GLN A 4 0.86 -7.67 17.98
CA GLN A 4 1.40 -7.63 16.63
C GLN A 4 2.69 -6.84 16.75
N GLN A 5 3.85 -7.50 16.60
CA GLN A 5 5.14 -6.84 16.49
C GLN A 5 5.00 -5.67 15.51
N ASP A 6 5.01 -4.45 16.04
CA ASP A 6 4.81 -3.24 15.26
C ASP A 6 6.14 -2.95 14.55
N ILE A 7 6.40 -3.72 13.47
CA ILE A 7 7.54 -3.47 12.60
C ILE A 7 7.36 -2.05 12.05
N GLN A 8 8.32 -1.19 12.40
CA GLN A 8 8.43 0.17 11.90
C GLN A 8 9.46 0.17 10.77
N LEU A 9 9.04 0.67 9.61
CA LEU A 9 9.84 0.72 8.41
C LEU A 9 10.08 2.18 8.02
N THR A 10 11.23 2.46 7.43
CA THR A 10 11.52 3.77 6.84
C THR A 10 10.98 3.86 5.41
N PHE A 11 10.95 5.07 4.87
CA PHE A 11 10.57 5.28 3.47
C PHE A 11 11.48 4.53 2.49
N GLU A 12 12.78 4.48 2.77
CA GLU A 12 13.76 3.76 1.94
C GLU A 12 13.47 2.25 1.92
N GLU A 13 13.04 1.67 3.05
CA GLU A 13 12.66 0.26 3.12
C GLU A 13 11.38 -0.02 2.32
N ILE A 14 10.41 0.91 2.33
CA ILE A 14 9.22 0.83 1.47
C ILE A 14 9.57 0.91 -0.01
N VAL A 15 10.41 1.88 -0.39
CA VAL A 15 10.87 2.07 -1.78
C VAL A 15 11.64 0.84 -2.28
N CYS A 16 12.52 0.29 -1.45
CA CYS A 16 13.25 -0.94 -1.74
C CYS A 16 12.31 -2.14 -1.99
N ALA A 17 11.18 -2.21 -1.26
CA ALA A 17 10.18 -3.26 -1.45
C ALA A 17 9.35 -3.10 -2.74
N CYS A 18 9.46 -1.97 -3.44
CA CYS A 18 8.66 -1.57 -4.61
C CYS A 18 9.57 -1.18 -5.79
N ASP A 19 10.51 -2.06 -6.15
CA ASP A 19 11.44 -1.92 -7.28
C ASP A 19 12.26 -0.61 -7.27
N ASN A 20 12.47 -0.01 -6.09
CA ASN A 20 13.13 1.28 -5.89
C ASN A 20 12.46 2.47 -6.61
N ASN A 21 11.16 2.39 -6.89
CA ASN A 21 10.42 3.46 -7.56
C ASN A 21 9.84 4.47 -6.56
N ILE A 22 10.57 5.55 -6.32
CA ILE A 22 10.17 6.63 -5.40
C ILE A 22 8.87 7.30 -5.85
N ASP A 23 8.77 7.68 -7.13
CA ASP A 23 7.63 8.43 -7.65
C ASP A 23 6.34 7.62 -7.52
N TRP A 24 6.41 6.31 -7.78
CA TRP A 24 5.27 5.42 -7.60
C TRP A 24 4.83 5.32 -6.14
N VAL A 25 5.78 5.20 -5.19
CA VAL A 25 5.44 5.18 -3.75
C VAL A 25 4.81 6.51 -3.30
N VAL A 26 5.29 7.64 -3.82
CA VAL A 26 4.68 8.95 -3.54
C VAL A 26 3.24 8.99 -4.09
N SER A 27 3.02 8.58 -5.33
CA SER A 27 1.66 8.53 -5.91
C SER A 27 0.73 7.59 -5.14
N VAL A 28 1.23 6.49 -4.57
CA VAL A 28 0.45 5.58 -3.71
C VAL A 28 -0.06 6.27 -2.45
N ILE A 29 0.73 7.20 -1.90
CA ILE A 29 0.34 8.02 -0.74
C ILE A 29 -0.65 9.10 -1.18
N GLU A 30 -0.40 9.77 -2.31
CA GLU A 30 -1.29 10.81 -2.86
C GLU A 30 -2.68 10.27 -3.22
N GLU A 31 -2.76 9.04 -3.73
CA GLU A 31 -4.01 8.34 -4.03
C GLU A 31 -4.63 7.65 -2.80
N GLU A 32 -4.11 7.92 -1.60
CA GLU A 32 -4.63 7.42 -0.31
C GLU A 32 -4.76 5.88 -0.25
N ILE A 33 -3.96 5.14 -1.03
CA ILE A 33 -3.86 3.68 -0.92
C ILE A 33 -3.32 3.31 0.48
N ILE A 34 -2.40 4.15 0.98
CA ILE A 34 -2.01 4.22 2.39
C ILE A 34 -1.94 5.69 2.81
N SER A 35 -2.21 5.96 4.09
CA SER A 35 -2.03 7.30 4.66
C SER A 35 -0.78 7.37 5.54
N VAL A 36 -0.11 8.52 5.56
CA VAL A 36 1.06 8.78 6.42
C VAL A 36 0.92 10.13 7.11
N HIS A 37 1.61 10.31 8.25
CA HIS A 37 1.68 11.60 8.93
C HIS A 37 2.95 12.36 8.54
N GLY A 38 2.79 13.60 8.09
CA GLY A 38 3.91 14.45 7.70
C GLY A 38 4.51 14.07 6.35
N LYS A 39 5.81 14.32 6.18
CA LYS A 39 6.50 14.06 4.91
C LYS A 39 6.78 12.55 4.76
N PRO A 40 6.58 11.95 3.57
CA PRO A 40 6.82 10.53 3.35
C PRO A 40 8.19 10.03 3.83
N GLN A 41 9.25 10.82 3.60
CA GLN A 41 10.64 10.47 3.97
C GLN A 41 10.90 10.52 5.48
N GLN A 42 10.03 11.17 6.25
CA GLN A 42 10.13 11.30 7.71
C GLN A 42 9.09 10.46 8.45
N ALA A 43 8.17 9.84 7.70
CA ALA A 43 7.12 9.00 8.25
C ALA A 43 7.67 7.62 8.62
N SER A 44 7.04 6.99 9.61
CA SER A 44 7.23 5.58 9.92
C SER A 44 6.09 4.77 9.33
N TYR A 45 6.41 3.61 8.76
CA TYR A 45 5.46 2.73 8.09
C TYR A 45 5.31 1.43 8.84
N SER A 46 4.07 0.96 8.97
CA SER A 46 3.76 -0.33 9.59
C SER A 46 3.89 -1.49 8.60
N GLY A 47 4.03 -2.71 9.14
CA GLY A 47 3.91 -3.93 8.34
C GLY A 47 2.57 -4.06 7.58
N PHE A 48 1.48 -3.47 8.11
CA PHE A 48 0.19 -3.41 7.41
C PHE A 48 0.26 -2.54 6.16
N GLN A 49 0.85 -1.34 6.27
CA GLN A 49 1.06 -0.46 5.11
C GLN A 49 1.95 -1.13 4.07
N LEU A 50 3.07 -1.76 4.48
CA LEU A 50 3.92 -2.51 3.55
C LEU A 50 3.14 -3.61 2.81
N SER A 51 2.29 -4.37 3.51
CA SER A 51 1.45 -5.40 2.88
C SER A 51 0.49 -4.80 1.83
N ARG A 52 -0.19 -3.70 2.18
CA ARG A 52 -1.11 -3.00 1.28
C ARG A 52 -0.40 -2.43 0.05
N ILE A 53 0.79 -1.83 0.23
CA ILE A 53 1.63 -1.32 -0.87
C ILE A 53 2.08 -2.46 -1.78
N ARG A 54 2.55 -3.59 -1.23
CA ARG A 54 2.97 -4.75 -2.06
C ARG A 54 1.81 -5.33 -2.88
N ARG A 55 0.60 -5.33 -2.32
CA ARG A 55 -0.61 -5.71 -3.05
C ARG A 55 -0.89 -4.74 -4.20
N ALA A 56 -0.83 -3.44 -3.94
CA ALA A 56 -0.97 -2.39 -4.96
C ALA A 56 0.07 -2.53 -6.08
N HIS A 57 1.33 -2.71 -5.71
CA HIS A 57 2.45 -2.84 -6.64
C HIS A 57 2.27 -4.03 -7.59
N ARG A 58 1.81 -5.17 -7.04
CA ARG A 58 1.51 -6.36 -7.84
C ARG A 58 0.38 -6.09 -8.84
N ILE A 59 -0.72 -5.48 -8.40
CA ILE A 59 -1.84 -5.12 -9.28
C ILE A 59 -1.38 -4.16 -10.39
N SER A 60 -0.66 -3.10 -10.03
CA SER A 60 -0.15 -2.12 -11.00
C SER A 60 0.72 -2.78 -12.06
N ARG A 61 1.61 -3.72 -11.70
CA ARG A 61 2.44 -4.46 -12.65
C ARG A 61 1.65 -5.47 -13.49
N ASP A 62 0.82 -6.28 -12.86
CA ASP A 62 0.12 -7.38 -13.53
C ASP A 62 -0.94 -6.87 -14.53
N PHE A 63 -1.49 -5.68 -14.29
CA PHE A 63 -2.49 -5.04 -15.15
C PHE A 63 -1.97 -3.83 -15.92
N GLU A 64 -0.67 -3.51 -15.81
CA GLU A 64 -0.08 -2.26 -16.33
C GLU A 64 -0.90 -1.00 -15.96
N ALA A 65 -1.49 -1.03 -14.76
CA ALA A 65 -2.44 -0.02 -14.31
C ALA A 65 -1.73 1.18 -13.70
N SER A 66 -2.28 2.37 -13.94
CA SER A 66 -1.90 3.59 -13.22
C SER A 66 -2.20 3.46 -11.71
N VAL A 67 -1.58 4.29 -10.88
CA VAL A 67 -1.83 4.28 -9.43
C VAL A 67 -3.31 4.57 -9.08
N PRO A 68 -3.99 5.56 -9.71
CA PRO A 68 -5.43 5.76 -9.47
C PRO A 68 -6.28 4.55 -9.85
N ALA A 69 -5.99 3.90 -11.00
CA ALA A 69 -6.70 2.69 -11.40
C ALA A 69 -6.43 1.53 -10.43
N THR A 70 -5.21 1.43 -9.92
CA THR A 70 -4.81 0.46 -8.90
C THR A 70 -5.56 0.67 -7.59
N ALA A 71 -5.73 1.92 -7.14
CA ALA A 71 -6.51 2.28 -5.96
C ALA A 71 -7.97 1.81 -6.10
N LEU A 72 -8.59 2.07 -7.26
CA LEU A 72 -9.95 1.61 -7.54
C LEU A 72 -10.06 0.08 -7.53
N ILE A 73 -9.13 -0.62 -8.19
CA ILE A 73 -9.12 -2.10 -8.19
C ILE A 73 -8.97 -2.65 -6.78
N LEU A 74 -8.10 -2.06 -5.95
CA LEU A 74 -7.95 -2.46 -4.55
C LEU A 74 -9.25 -2.30 -3.77
N GLN A 75 -9.93 -1.15 -3.93
CA GLN A 75 -11.21 -0.92 -3.28
C GLN A 75 -12.25 -1.97 -3.68
N LEU A 76 -12.36 -2.27 -4.98
CA LEU A 76 -13.30 -3.29 -5.48
C LEU A 76 -12.98 -4.69 -4.94
N LEU A 77 -11.69 -5.05 -4.82
CA LEU A 77 -11.28 -6.32 -4.22
C LEU A 77 -11.59 -6.37 -2.72
N ASP A 78 -11.36 -5.29 -1.98
CA ASP A 78 -11.68 -5.16 -0.56
C ASP A 78 -13.22 -5.28 -0.33
N GLU A 79 -14.03 -4.68 -1.22
CA GLU A 79 -15.50 -4.83 -1.24
C GLU A 79 -15.92 -6.28 -1.51
N LEU A 80 -15.34 -6.95 -2.51
CA LEU A 80 -15.63 -8.36 -2.83
C LEU A 80 -15.26 -9.31 -1.67
N GLU A 81 -14.13 -9.08 -1.00
CA GLU A 81 -13.75 -9.84 0.18
C GLU A 81 -14.76 -9.67 1.31
N THR A 82 -15.29 -8.46 1.49
CA THR A 82 -16.32 -8.17 2.50
C THR A 82 -17.61 -8.93 2.19
N LEU A 83 -18.06 -8.91 0.92
CA LEU A 83 -19.26 -9.63 0.49
C LEU A 83 -19.13 -11.14 0.68
N ARG A 84 -17.96 -11.73 0.39
CA ARG A 84 -17.71 -13.17 0.54
C ARG A 84 -17.67 -13.64 2.00
N LYS A 85 -17.28 -12.77 2.93
CA LYS A 85 -17.23 -13.08 4.37
C LYS A 85 -18.61 -12.98 5.03
N GLY A 86 -19.54 -12.25 4.42
CA GLY A 86 -20.92 -12.07 4.91
C GLY A 86 -21.96 -12.99 4.27
N GLY A 87 -21.55 -13.97 3.46
CA GLY A 87 -22.41 -14.96 2.79
C GLY A 87 -22.27 -16.36 3.38
#